data_AF-A0A7S4N7Z1-F1
#
_entry.id   AF-A0A7S4N7Z1-F1
#
_cell.length_a   1.000
_cell.length_b   1.000
_cell.length_c   1.000
_cell.angle_alpha   90.00
_cell.angle_beta   90.00
_cell.angle_gamma   90.00
#
_symmetry.space_group_name_H-M   'P 1'
#
loop_
_entity.id
_entity.type
_entity.pdbx_description
1 polymer ?
#
loop_
_entity_poly.entity_id
_entity_poly.type
_entity_poly.pdbx_seq_one_letter_code
_entity_poly.pdbx_strand_id
1 'polypeptide(L)'
;VATDVKPYCREGQSGAEQIRDITSARIVVGTVNLCARLSFLGVSREHFDVLCVDEAGHATEPESVSVAATLMDFRRGNVEEGQLILAGDPRQLGPIITSDLCKKYGMGTSYMERLTGRDIYGRTPDGGRYPPELLTKLVRNYRSHPSIMKLPNELFYDDELIMCGDMLSTHSLARWEHLPKPGFPILFHAVHGENLREGTSPSWFNPQEAQQVTDYVHLLVQQTRPSVSPDDIGIITPYARQAQKIKTALRISNLDEVKVGSVETFQGQERRVIILSTVGAENDLLTSDMKYNLGFVANEKRFNVAITRAKSLLIVIGHPKVLATDRKCWLPLMKLCKEKESWLGQDWDEDDDSSSSSEDESDGSETDSETDSVHVSQAVEQEGMGYIN
;
A
#
# COMPACT_ATOMS: atom_id res chain seq x y z
N VAL A 1 -19.42 12.78 -18.35
CA VAL A 1 -18.30 12.93 -17.39
C VAL A 1 -16.98 13.24 -18.09
N ALA A 2 -16.59 12.53 -19.16
CA ALA A 2 -15.32 12.83 -19.87
C ALA A 2 -15.29 14.17 -20.64
N THR A 3 -16.42 14.87 -20.80
CA THR A 3 -16.51 16.18 -21.47
C THR A 3 -16.18 17.38 -20.57
N ASP A 4 -16.18 17.20 -19.25
CA ASP A 4 -16.05 18.30 -18.28
C ASP A 4 -14.60 18.52 -17.82
N VAL A 5 -13.73 17.51 -18.03
CA VAL A 5 -12.30 17.59 -17.71
C VAL A 5 -11.54 17.98 -18.98
N LYS A 6 -11.17 19.26 -19.08
CA LYS A 6 -10.35 19.75 -20.18
C LYS A 6 -8.86 19.58 -19.83
N PRO A 7 -8.07 18.87 -20.65
CA PRO A 7 -6.62 18.76 -20.44
C PRO A 7 -5.97 20.13 -20.59
N TYR A 8 -5.11 20.50 -19.64
CA TYR A 8 -4.66 21.88 -19.46
C TYR A 8 -3.13 22.11 -19.48
N CYS A 9 -2.30 21.08 -19.68
CA CYS A 9 -0.89 21.29 -20.04
C CYS A 9 -0.71 21.10 -21.54
N ARG A 10 -0.80 22.18 -22.33
CA ARG A 10 -0.39 22.15 -23.73
C ARG A 10 1.08 22.57 -23.83
N GLU A 11 1.92 21.71 -24.39
CA GLU A 11 3.26 22.12 -24.79
C GLU A 11 3.17 23.33 -25.74
N GLY A 12 3.98 24.36 -25.49
CA GLY A 12 4.09 25.54 -26.36
C GLY A 12 3.15 26.72 -26.07
N GLN A 13 2.36 26.71 -24.99
CA GLN A 13 1.62 27.91 -24.56
C GLN A 13 2.52 28.95 -23.89
N SER A 14 2.24 30.23 -24.12
CA SER A 14 2.92 31.33 -23.43
C SER A 14 2.44 31.44 -21.97
N GLY A 15 3.30 31.93 -21.07
CA GLY A 15 2.96 32.05 -19.64
C GLY A 15 1.68 32.87 -19.38
N ALA A 16 1.42 33.92 -20.17
CA ALA A 16 0.24 34.77 -19.99
C ALA A 16 -1.08 34.06 -20.36
N GLU A 17 -1.10 33.29 -21.46
CA GLU A 17 -2.26 32.47 -21.82
C GLU A 17 -2.49 31.39 -20.78
N GLN A 18 -1.40 30.82 -20.26
CA GLN A 18 -1.47 29.79 -19.25
C GLN A 18 -2.05 30.33 -17.92
N ILE A 19 -1.74 31.56 -17.52
CA ILE A 19 -2.35 32.16 -16.32
C ILE A 19 -3.85 32.40 -16.56
N ARG A 20 -4.21 32.95 -17.72
CA ARG A 20 -5.60 33.29 -18.05
C ARG A 20 -6.50 32.07 -17.98
N ASP A 21 -6.06 30.97 -18.57
CA ASP A 21 -6.91 29.78 -18.63
C ASP A 21 -7.04 29.12 -17.23
N ILE A 22 -5.96 29.06 -16.42
CA ILE A 22 -6.02 28.63 -15.01
C ILE A 22 -7.02 29.48 -14.23
N THR A 23 -6.85 30.80 -14.31
CA THR A 23 -7.63 31.75 -13.51
C THR A 23 -9.08 31.88 -13.96
N SER A 24 -9.40 31.41 -15.18
CA SER A 24 -10.77 31.30 -15.68
C SER A 24 -11.50 30.02 -15.25
N ALA A 25 -10.76 29.01 -14.77
CA ALA A 25 -11.34 27.73 -14.38
C ALA A 25 -11.88 27.78 -12.94
N ARG A 26 -13.03 27.14 -12.71
CA ARG A 26 -13.61 27.00 -11.36
C ARG A 26 -12.88 25.97 -10.50
N ILE A 27 -12.31 24.96 -11.15
CA ILE A 27 -11.61 23.85 -10.51
C ILE A 27 -10.36 23.58 -11.36
N VAL A 28 -9.22 23.57 -10.70
CA VAL A 28 -7.92 23.23 -11.30
C VAL A 28 -7.42 21.98 -10.61
N VAL A 29 -7.13 20.94 -11.39
CA VAL A 29 -6.63 19.66 -10.89
C VAL A 29 -5.21 19.47 -11.41
N GLY A 30 -4.30 19.12 -10.51
CA GLY A 30 -2.90 18.88 -10.82
C GLY A 30 -2.21 18.18 -9.65
N THR A 31 -0.99 17.69 -9.89
CA THR A 31 -0.17 17.13 -8.81
C THR A 31 0.31 18.23 -7.88
N VAL A 32 0.55 17.91 -6.60
CA VAL A 32 0.91 18.89 -5.56
C VAL A 32 2.07 19.79 -5.98
N ASN A 33 3.15 19.20 -6.50
CA ASN A 33 4.33 19.94 -6.96
C ASN A 33 4.07 20.80 -8.20
N LEU A 34 3.21 20.36 -9.12
CA LEU A 34 2.82 21.18 -10.27
C LEU A 34 1.99 22.38 -9.83
N CYS A 35 1.02 22.16 -8.93
CA CYS A 35 0.17 23.22 -8.38
C CYS A 35 1.00 24.26 -7.63
N ALA A 36 1.96 23.85 -6.79
CA ALA A 36 2.82 24.80 -6.07
C ALA A 36 3.58 25.77 -7.02
N ARG A 37 3.86 25.32 -8.25
CA ARG A 37 4.53 26.14 -9.27
C ARG A 37 3.64 27.20 -9.93
N LEU A 38 2.32 27.17 -9.75
CA LEU A 38 1.42 28.17 -10.33
C LEU A 38 1.70 29.58 -9.79
N SER A 39 2.21 29.68 -8.56
CA SER A 39 2.70 30.93 -7.99
C SER A 39 3.82 31.57 -8.81
N PHE A 40 4.79 30.77 -9.28
CA PHE A 40 5.87 31.23 -10.17
C PHE A 40 5.37 31.61 -11.57
N LEU A 41 4.23 31.06 -11.99
CA LEU A 41 3.56 31.49 -13.21
C LEU A 41 2.81 32.82 -13.01
N GLY A 42 2.68 33.34 -11.79
CA GLY A 42 2.01 34.61 -11.52
C GLY A 42 0.55 34.48 -11.06
N VAL A 43 0.11 33.28 -10.70
CA VAL A 43 -1.18 33.10 -10.01
C VAL A 43 -1.07 33.67 -8.60
N SER A 44 -1.98 34.59 -8.24
CA SER A 44 -2.02 35.21 -6.92
C SER A 44 -2.38 34.20 -5.83
N ARG A 45 -1.80 34.38 -4.63
CA ARG A 45 -2.16 33.63 -3.41
C ARG A 45 -3.58 33.87 -2.94
N GLU A 46 -4.23 34.92 -3.45
CA GLU A 46 -5.63 35.24 -3.17
C GLU A 46 -6.59 34.62 -4.18
N HIS A 47 -6.08 33.85 -5.16
CA HIS A 47 -6.93 33.32 -6.23
C HIS A 47 -7.77 32.12 -5.79
N PHE A 48 -7.22 31.26 -4.93
CA PHE A 48 -7.91 30.05 -4.47
C PHE A 48 -8.34 30.21 -3.01
N ASP A 49 -9.65 30.17 -2.78
CA ASP A 49 -10.23 30.19 -1.43
C ASP A 49 -10.19 28.80 -0.76
N VAL A 50 -10.11 27.73 -1.55
CA VAL A 50 -10.08 26.34 -1.07
C VAL A 50 -9.02 25.54 -1.83
N LEU A 51 -8.16 24.85 -1.09
CA LEU A 51 -7.20 23.87 -1.61
C LEU A 51 -7.55 22.50 -1.04
N CYS A 52 -7.73 21.51 -1.92
CA CYS A 52 -7.94 20.12 -1.52
C CYS A 52 -6.72 19.29 -1.94
N VAL A 53 -6.08 18.63 -0.98
CA VAL A 53 -5.00 17.66 -1.23
C VAL A 53 -5.58 16.28 -0.94
N ASP A 54 -5.84 15.50 -1.99
CA ASP A 54 -6.25 14.11 -1.88
C ASP A 54 -5.03 13.19 -1.77
N GLU A 55 -5.20 12.02 -1.16
CA GLU A 55 -4.11 11.11 -0.78
C GLU A 55 -2.98 11.82 0.01
N ALA A 56 -3.33 12.81 0.84
CA ALA A 56 -2.37 13.64 1.57
C ALA A 56 -1.49 12.85 2.55
N GLY A 57 -1.92 11.66 2.95
CA GLY A 57 -1.11 10.71 3.71
C GLY A 57 0.15 10.24 2.97
N HIS A 58 0.12 10.25 1.63
CA HIS A 58 1.21 9.81 0.76
C HIS A 58 2.17 10.95 0.36
N ALA A 59 1.75 12.21 0.50
CA ALA A 59 2.60 13.36 0.22
C ALA A 59 3.52 13.65 1.40
N THR A 60 4.77 14.01 1.13
CA THR A 60 5.65 14.52 2.18
C THR A 60 5.06 15.80 2.76
N GLU A 61 5.39 16.09 4.02
CA GLU A 61 4.96 17.34 4.63
C GLU A 61 5.38 18.59 3.84
N PRO A 62 6.64 18.73 3.37
CA PRO A 62 7.03 19.86 2.54
C PRO A 62 6.19 20.01 1.27
N GLU A 63 5.80 18.92 0.61
CA GLU A 63 4.93 18.98 -0.57
C GLU A 63 3.55 19.56 -0.21
N SER A 64 2.90 19.02 0.81
CA SER A 64 1.57 19.48 1.26
C SER A 64 1.60 20.94 1.75
N VAL A 65 2.66 21.32 2.46
CA VAL A 65 2.82 22.70 2.96
C VAL A 65 3.16 23.66 1.81
N SER A 66 3.95 23.23 0.82
CA SER A 66 4.37 24.09 -0.28
C SER A 66 3.19 24.58 -1.11
N VAL A 67 2.21 23.73 -1.43
CA VAL A 67 1.03 24.13 -2.20
C VAL A 67 0.19 25.15 -1.43
N ALA A 68 0.01 24.94 -0.13
CA ALA A 68 -0.71 25.88 0.73
C ALA A 68 0.04 27.22 0.86
N ALA A 69 1.34 27.18 1.10
CA ALA A 69 2.17 28.38 1.28
C ALA A 69 2.28 29.22 -0.01
N THR A 70 2.23 28.58 -1.19
CA THR A 70 2.44 29.26 -2.48
C THR A 70 1.15 29.72 -3.14
N LEU A 71 0.01 29.07 -2.86
CA LEU A 71 -1.26 29.36 -3.55
C LEU A 71 -2.35 29.93 -2.65
N MET A 72 -2.16 29.94 -1.34
CA MET A 72 -3.18 30.41 -0.40
C MET A 72 -2.62 31.46 0.55
N ASP A 73 -3.39 32.50 0.77
CA ASP A 73 -3.21 33.44 1.87
C ASP A 73 -4.24 33.18 2.96
N PHE A 74 -3.78 32.62 4.09
CA PHE A 74 -4.63 32.35 5.25
C PHE A 74 -5.01 33.61 6.05
N ARG A 75 -4.46 34.78 5.66
CA ARG A 75 -4.64 36.06 6.35
C ARG A 75 -4.88 37.18 5.34
N ARG A 76 -6.06 37.16 4.72
CA ARG A 76 -6.45 38.24 3.82
C ARG A 76 -6.91 39.47 4.62
N GLY A 77 -5.94 40.31 5.00
CA GLY A 77 -6.17 41.47 5.87
C GLY A 77 -6.49 41.05 7.31
N ASN A 78 -7.65 41.48 7.84
CA ASN A 78 -8.11 41.14 9.20
C ASN A 78 -9.05 39.93 9.25
N VAL A 79 -9.24 39.23 8.13
CA VAL A 79 -10.17 38.09 8.03
C VAL A 79 -9.35 36.82 7.83
N GLU A 80 -9.70 35.77 8.58
CA GLU A 80 -9.22 34.42 8.30
C GLU A 80 -10.00 33.90 7.06
N GLU A 81 -9.41 34.05 5.88
CA GLU A 81 -9.88 33.50 4.62
C GLU A 81 -8.95 32.36 4.18
N GLY A 82 -9.44 31.41 3.40
CA GLY A 82 -8.65 30.29 2.87
C GLY A 82 -8.79 28.98 3.68
N GLN A 83 -9.12 27.90 2.99
CA GLN A 83 -9.29 26.57 3.59
C GLN A 83 -8.39 25.53 2.91
N LEU A 84 -7.55 24.85 3.69
CA LEU A 84 -6.80 23.68 3.25
C LEU A 84 -7.49 22.40 3.76
N ILE A 85 -7.95 21.57 2.84
CA ILE A 85 -8.57 20.27 3.11
C ILE A 85 -7.56 19.19 2.76
N LEU A 86 -7.17 18.38 3.74
CA LEU A 86 -6.34 17.20 3.54
C LEU A 86 -7.24 15.97 3.60
N ALA A 87 -7.36 15.24 2.50
CA ALA A 87 -8.09 13.98 2.41
C ALA A 87 -7.11 12.83 2.18
N GLY A 88 -7.37 11.68 2.80
CA GLY A 88 -6.48 10.54 2.78
C GLY A 88 -6.61 9.69 4.03
N ASP A 89 -5.75 8.69 4.15
CA ASP A 89 -5.74 7.76 5.27
C ASP A 89 -4.31 7.65 5.86
N PRO A 90 -4.07 8.16 7.08
CA PRO A 90 -2.75 8.08 7.71
C PRO A 90 -2.35 6.64 8.09
N ARG A 91 -3.28 5.68 8.05
CA ARG A 91 -3.01 4.23 8.26
C ARG A 91 -2.67 3.48 6.98
N GLN A 92 -2.70 4.14 5.82
CA GLN A 92 -2.21 3.60 4.54
C GLN A 92 -0.80 4.14 4.24
N LEU A 93 -0.30 3.91 3.02
CA LEU A 93 1.08 4.24 2.65
C LEU A 93 1.41 5.71 2.92
N GLY A 94 2.53 5.90 3.63
CA GLY A 94 3.18 7.19 3.81
C GLY A 94 4.11 7.54 2.64
N PRO A 95 4.77 8.71 2.69
CA PRO A 95 5.63 9.18 1.62
C PRO A 95 6.81 8.25 1.32
N ILE A 96 7.14 8.13 0.04
CA ILE A 96 8.29 7.34 -0.42
C ILE A 96 9.56 8.15 -0.20
N ILE A 97 10.31 7.79 0.83
CA ILE A 97 11.61 8.40 1.15
C ILE A 97 12.72 7.42 0.80
N THR A 98 13.66 7.81 -0.06
CA THR A 98 14.81 6.96 -0.43
C THR A 98 15.97 7.12 0.55
N SER A 99 16.21 8.33 1.05
CA SER A 99 17.29 8.64 2.00
C SER A 99 16.98 8.14 3.41
N ASP A 100 17.84 7.25 3.93
CA ASP A 100 17.72 6.75 5.30
C ASP A 100 17.92 7.84 6.36
N LEU A 101 18.71 8.87 6.06
CA LEU A 101 18.81 10.06 6.93
C LEU A 101 17.46 10.77 7.01
N CYS A 102 16.79 10.97 5.87
CA CYS A 102 15.47 11.61 5.84
C CYS A 102 14.42 10.77 6.58
N LYS A 103 14.43 9.44 6.41
CA LYS A 103 13.57 8.54 7.20
C LYS A 103 13.84 8.68 8.70
N LYS A 104 15.11 8.61 9.10
CA LYS A 104 15.55 8.72 10.50
C LYS A 104 15.09 10.03 11.15
N TYR A 105 15.09 11.13 10.40
CA TYR A 105 14.66 12.44 10.88
C TYR A 105 13.19 12.78 10.58
N GLY A 106 12.36 11.79 10.26
CA GLY A 106 10.90 11.91 10.25
C GLY A 106 10.26 12.36 8.93
N MET A 107 11.01 12.47 7.83
CA MET A 107 10.46 12.87 6.52
C MET A 107 9.44 11.86 5.96
N GLY A 108 9.41 10.64 6.50
CA GLY A 108 8.39 9.62 6.20
C GLY A 108 7.06 9.84 6.91
N THR A 109 6.90 10.89 7.71
CA THR A 109 5.62 11.28 8.31
C THR A 109 4.99 12.37 7.43
N SER A 110 3.78 12.13 6.94
CA SER A 110 3.05 13.15 6.17
C SER A 110 2.53 14.27 7.08
N TYR A 111 2.16 15.40 6.48
CA TYR A 111 1.56 16.50 7.24
C TYR A 111 0.24 16.06 7.88
N MET A 112 -0.60 15.30 7.15
CA MET A 112 -1.83 14.72 7.66
C MET A 112 -1.56 13.84 8.88
N GLU A 113 -0.64 12.89 8.78
CA GLU A 113 -0.30 11.98 9.87
C GLU A 113 0.16 12.74 11.12
N ARG A 114 1.06 13.73 10.92
CA ARG A 114 1.52 14.59 12.02
C ARG A 114 0.38 15.37 12.67
N LEU A 115 -0.56 15.91 11.90
CA LEU A 115 -1.72 16.63 12.45
C LEU A 115 -2.62 15.68 13.25
N THR A 116 -2.95 14.51 12.69
CA THR A 116 -3.81 13.53 13.37
C THR A 116 -3.22 12.98 14.66
N GLY A 117 -1.89 13.03 14.82
CA GLY A 117 -1.21 12.66 16.06
C GLY A 117 -1.21 13.73 17.16
N ARG A 118 -1.77 14.92 16.94
CA ARG A 118 -1.84 15.98 17.95
C ARG A 118 -3.15 15.88 18.75
N ASP A 119 -3.08 16.20 20.04
CA ASP A 119 -4.23 16.14 20.97
C ASP A 119 -5.47 16.90 20.48
N ILE A 120 -5.28 18.04 19.80
CA ILE A 120 -6.40 18.83 19.27
C ILE A 120 -7.17 18.12 18.14
N TYR A 121 -6.55 17.14 17.47
CA TYR A 121 -7.19 16.26 16.49
C TYR A 121 -7.56 14.90 17.09
N GLY A 122 -7.24 14.67 18.36
CA GLY A 122 -7.58 13.45 19.09
C GLY A 122 -9.07 13.38 19.45
N ARG A 123 -9.49 12.26 20.04
CA ARG A 123 -10.87 12.12 20.54
C ARG A 123 -11.14 13.16 21.63
N THR A 124 -12.36 13.66 21.68
CA THR A 124 -12.85 14.52 22.76
C THR A 124 -12.67 13.84 24.13
N PRO A 125 -12.57 14.59 25.24
CA PRO A 125 -12.30 14.02 26.56
C PRO A 125 -13.32 12.98 27.06
N ASP A 126 -14.53 12.96 26.49
CA ASP A 126 -15.55 11.93 26.73
C ASP A 126 -15.30 10.63 25.92
N GLY A 127 -14.18 10.56 25.19
CA GLY A 127 -13.69 9.40 24.44
C GLY A 127 -14.47 9.07 23.17
N GLY A 128 -15.51 9.85 22.86
CA GLY A 128 -16.54 9.42 21.91
C GLY A 128 -16.29 9.81 20.46
N ARG A 129 -15.79 11.01 20.18
CA ARG A 129 -15.78 11.57 18.81
C ARG A 129 -14.53 12.39 18.54
N TYR A 130 -14.15 12.48 17.27
CA TYR A 130 -13.20 13.47 16.82
C TYR A 130 -13.88 14.86 16.76
N PRO A 131 -13.16 15.97 17.00
CA PRO A 131 -13.67 17.32 16.80
C PRO A 131 -14.11 17.48 15.34
N PRO A 132 -15.43 17.57 15.07
CA PRO A 132 -15.96 17.51 13.70
C PRO A 132 -15.53 18.70 12.85
N GLU A 133 -15.13 19.81 13.47
CA GLU A 133 -14.59 20.99 12.80
C GLU A 133 -13.15 20.78 12.30
N LEU A 134 -12.41 19.82 12.84
CA LEU A 134 -11.00 19.57 12.54
C LEU A 134 -10.77 18.25 11.81
N LEU A 135 -11.54 17.21 12.15
CA LEU A 135 -11.37 15.87 11.59
C LEU A 135 -12.72 15.19 11.41
N THR A 136 -12.96 14.72 10.18
CA THR A 136 -14.10 13.87 9.87
C THR A 136 -13.60 12.50 9.40
N LYS A 137 -13.93 11.44 10.15
CA LYS A 137 -13.65 10.05 9.77
C LYS A 137 -14.80 9.50 8.93
N LEU A 138 -14.51 9.07 7.70
CA LEU A 138 -15.49 8.39 6.85
C LEU A 138 -15.50 6.90 7.19
N VAL A 139 -16.54 6.47 7.92
CA VAL A 139 -16.61 5.11 8.47
C VAL A 139 -17.28 4.09 7.56
N ARG A 140 -18.07 4.52 6.58
CA ARG A 140 -18.78 3.58 5.69
C ARG A 140 -17.86 3.08 4.58
N ASN A 141 -17.49 1.80 4.60
CA ASN A 141 -16.72 1.14 3.57
C ASN A 141 -17.66 0.51 2.53
N TYR A 142 -17.51 0.90 1.26
CA TYR A 142 -18.33 0.36 0.16
C TYR A 142 -17.57 -0.60 -0.76
N ARG A 143 -16.30 -0.89 -0.45
CA ARG A 143 -15.37 -1.57 -1.37
C ARG A 143 -15.45 -3.08 -1.23
N SER A 144 -15.38 -3.58 -0.01
CA SER A 144 -14.90 -4.94 0.27
C SER A 144 -15.90 -5.79 1.03
N HIS A 145 -15.82 -7.11 0.84
CA HIS A 145 -16.56 -8.09 1.64
C HIS A 145 -16.25 -7.93 3.15
N PRO A 146 -17.23 -8.07 4.05
CA PRO A 146 -17.01 -7.90 5.48
C PRO A 146 -15.88 -8.76 6.07
N SER A 147 -15.74 -10.01 5.61
CA SER A 147 -14.64 -10.88 6.06
C SER A 147 -13.25 -10.31 5.75
N ILE A 148 -13.06 -9.72 4.56
CA ILE A 148 -11.79 -9.11 4.13
C ILE A 148 -11.46 -7.91 5.03
N MET A 149 -12.47 -7.12 5.38
CA MET A 149 -12.30 -5.91 6.18
C MET A 149 -12.23 -6.15 7.68
N LYS A 150 -12.66 -7.32 8.18
CA LYS A 150 -12.72 -7.61 9.62
C LYS A 150 -11.38 -7.33 10.32
N LEU A 151 -10.32 -7.98 9.85
CA LEU A 151 -8.99 -7.82 10.45
C LEU A 151 -8.40 -6.41 10.28
N PRO A 152 -8.42 -5.78 9.08
CA PRO A 152 -7.99 -4.37 8.95
C PRO A 152 -8.76 -3.43 9.88
N ASN A 153 -10.06 -3.63 10.05
CA ASN A 153 -10.90 -2.79 10.89
C ASN A 153 -10.48 -2.84 12.36
N GLU A 154 -10.22 -4.05 12.86
CA GLU A 154 -9.71 -4.32 14.20
C GLU A 154 -8.31 -3.72 14.39
N LEU A 155 -7.38 -3.97 13.47
CA LEU A 155 -5.98 -3.58 13.60
C LEU A 155 -5.72 -2.07 13.42
N PHE A 156 -6.43 -1.43 12.50
CA PHE A 156 -6.06 -0.07 12.05
C PHE A 156 -7.13 0.99 12.31
N TYR A 157 -8.38 0.60 12.55
CA TYR A 157 -9.52 1.50 12.53
C TYR A 157 -10.43 1.46 13.76
N ASP A 158 -9.98 0.83 14.86
CA ASP A 158 -10.68 0.72 16.14
C ASP A 158 -12.09 0.09 16.01
N ASP A 159 -12.27 -0.83 15.07
CA ASP A 159 -13.55 -1.44 14.71
C ASP A 159 -14.65 -0.46 14.24
N GLU A 160 -14.30 0.77 13.88
CA GLU A 160 -15.30 1.79 13.54
C GLU A 160 -15.83 1.69 12.10
N LEU A 161 -15.17 0.96 11.19
CA LEU A 161 -15.62 0.85 9.81
C LEU A 161 -16.91 0.01 9.71
N ILE A 162 -17.88 0.54 8.96
CA ILE A 162 -19.18 -0.07 8.70
C ILE A 162 -19.21 -0.55 7.25
N MET A 163 -19.44 -1.84 7.05
CA MET A 163 -19.47 -2.45 5.72
C MET A 163 -20.82 -2.19 5.05
N CYS A 164 -20.80 -1.38 3.99
CA CYS A 164 -21.96 -0.94 3.22
C CYS A 164 -21.85 -1.26 1.73
N GLY A 165 -20.86 -2.06 1.32
CA GLY A 165 -20.62 -2.38 -0.09
C GLY A 165 -21.79 -3.12 -0.74
N ASP A 166 -21.99 -2.88 -2.03
CA ASP A 166 -22.99 -3.60 -2.82
C ASP A 166 -22.70 -5.11 -2.79
N MET A 167 -23.71 -5.89 -2.39
CA MET A 167 -23.61 -7.35 -2.26
C MET A 167 -23.32 -8.01 -3.61
N LEU A 168 -23.81 -7.46 -4.72
CA LEU A 168 -23.54 -8.02 -6.06
C LEU A 168 -22.05 -7.94 -6.41
N SER A 169 -21.37 -6.90 -5.95
CA SER A 169 -19.93 -6.75 -6.10
C SER A 169 -19.19 -7.54 -5.02
N THR A 170 -19.37 -7.17 -3.76
CA THR A 170 -18.56 -7.64 -2.62
C THR A 170 -18.72 -9.13 -2.31
N HIS A 171 -19.88 -9.73 -2.59
CA HIS A 171 -20.14 -11.16 -2.29
C HIS A 171 -20.07 -12.06 -3.52
N SER A 172 -19.76 -11.50 -4.71
CA SER A 172 -19.74 -12.25 -5.98
C SER A 172 -18.88 -13.53 -5.97
N LEU A 173 -17.81 -13.55 -5.18
CA LEU A 173 -16.90 -14.70 -5.04
C LEU A 173 -16.91 -15.33 -3.64
N ALA A 174 -17.84 -14.92 -2.76
CA ALA A 174 -17.91 -15.45 -1.39
C ALA A 174 -18.19 -16.96 -1.36
N ARG A 175 -18.81 -17.51 -2.41
CA ARG A 175 -19.08 -18.95 -2.58
C ARG A 175 -18.35 -19.55 -3.79
N TRP A 176 -17.21 -18.98 -4.15
CA TRP A 176 -16.36 -19.51 -5.21
C TRP A 176 -16.03 -20.99 -4.91
N GLU A 177 -16.18 -21.87 -5.90
CA GLU A 177 -16.13 -23.33 -5.73
C GLU A 177 -14.78 -23.87 -5.24
N HIS A 178 -13.71 -23.11 -5.46
CA HIS A 178 -12.36 -23.45 -5.01
C HIS A 178 -12.00 -22.85 -3.63
N LEU A 179 -12.92 -22.15 -2.96
CA LEU A 179 -12.72 -21.77 -1.56
C LEU A 179 -12.86 -23.01 -0.66
N PRO A 180 -11.90 -23.29 0.22
CA PRO A 180 -12.05 -24.35 1.22
C PRO A 180 -13.26 -24.11 2.13
N LYS A 181 -13.54 -22.84 2.46
CA LYS A 181 -14.68 -22.42 3.27
C LYS A 181 -15.65 -21.52 2.50
N PRO A 182 -16.82 -22.04 2.08
CA PRO A 182 -17.87 -21.21 1.49
C PRO A 182 -18.33 -20.12 2.46
N GLY A 183 -18.44 -18.89 1.97
CA GLY A 183 -18.82 -17.69 2.72
C GLY A 183 -17.65 -16.91 3.32
N PHE A 184 -16.41 -17.38 3.19
CA PHE A 184 -15.21 -16.71 3.69
C PHE A 184 -14.22 -16.46 2.55
N PRO A 185 -14.31 -15.31 1.84
CA PRO A 185 -13.51 -15.02 0.65
C PRO A 185 -12.09 -14.52 0.96
N ILE A 186 -11.41 -15.19 1.89
CA ILE A 186 -9.99 -15.05 2.13
C ILE A 186 -9.40 -16.45 2.09
N LEU A 187 -8.38 -16.66 1.26
CA LEU A 187 -7.68 -17.92 1.15
C LEU A 187 -6.19 -17.69 1.41
N PHE A 188 -5.64 -18.39 2.39
CA PHE A 188 -4.19 -18.49 2.57
C PHE A 188 -3.69 -19.80 1.93
N HIS A 189 -2.74 -19.71 1.00
CA HIS A 189 -2.06 -20.85 0.39
C HIS A 189 -0.59 -20.84 0.83
N ALA A 190 -0.25 -21.77 1.72
CA ALA A 190 1.11 -22.02 2.18
C ALA A 190 1.98 -22.62 1.06
N VAL A 191 3.03 -21.92 0.68
CA VAL A 191 4.00 -22.39 -0.32
C VAL A 191 5.38 -22.47 0.31
N HIS A 192 5.97 -23.67 0.28
CA HIS A 192 7.36 -23.92 0.65
C HIS A 192 8.20 -23.90 -0.63
N GLY A 193 8.62 -22.70 -1.02
CA GLY A 193 9.49 -22.46 -2.17
C GLY A 193 10.86 -21.98 -1.76
N GLU A 194 11.73 -21.81 -2.76
CA GLU A 194 13.06 -21.23 -2.57
C GLU A 194 13.12 -19.86 -3.24
N ASN A 195 13.74 -18.90 -2.56
CA ASN A 195 14.02 -17.60 -3.14
C ASN A 195 15.26 -17.68 -4.02
N LEU A 196 15.09 -17.33 -5.30
CA LEU A 196 16.13 -17.32 -6.31
C LEU A 196 16.50 -15.89 -6.71
N ARG A 197 17.70 -15.74 -7.26
CA ARG A 197 18.24 -14.47 -7.75
C ARG A 197 18.97 -14.68 -9.07
N GLU A 198 18.69 -13.82 -10.06
CA GLU A 198 19.33 -13.90 -11.37
C GLU A 198 20.61 -13.05 -11.40
N GLY A 199 21.76 -13.71 -11.49
CA GLY A 199 23.07 -13.04 -11.58
C GLY A 199 23.32 -12.07 -10.44
N THR A 200 23.56 -10.80 -10.77
CA THR A 200 23.82 -9.70 -9.82
C THR A 200 22.57 -8.86 -9.50
N SER A 201 21.39 -9.27 -9.96
CA SER A 201 20.13 -8.57 -9.65
C SER A 201 19.93 -8.48 -8.13
N PRO A 202 19.62 -7.30 -7.56
CA PRO A 202 19.38 -7.19 -6.12
C PRO A 202 18.00 -7.71 -5.67
N SER A 203 17.10 -8.01 -6.61
CA SER A 203 15.72 -8.42 -6.32
C SER A 203 15.54 -9.94 -6.46
N TRP A 204 14.82 -10.51 -5.49
CA TRP A 204 14.46 -11.92 -5.36
C TRP A 204 13.19 -12.29 -6.13
N PHE A 205 13.03 -13.58 -6.41
CA PHE A 205 11.78 -14.16 -6.90
C PHE A 205 11.61 -15.59 -6.38
N ASN A 206 10.37 -16.05 -6.24
CA ASN A 206 10.03 -17.40 -5.81
C ASN A 206 9.24 -18.08 -6.94
N PRO A 207 9.87 -19.02 -7.69
CA PRO A 207 9.22 -19.70 -8.81
C PRO A 207 7.94 -20.43 -8.43
N GLN A 208 7.91 -21.06 -7.25
CA GLN A 208 6.79 -21.85 -6.77
C GLN A 208 5.59 -20.94 -6.46
N GLU A 209 5.82 -19.81 -5.78
CA GLU A 209 4.77 -18.82 -5.58
C GLU A 209 4.29 -18.23 -6.93
N ALA A 210 5.21 -17.96 -7.86
CA ALA A 210 4.85 -17.41 -9.18
C ALA A 210 3.97 -18.38 -9.98
N GLN A 211 4.29 -19.68 -9.94
CA GLN A 211 3.47 -20.72 -10.54
C GLN A 211 2.09 -20.78 -9.88
N GLN A 212 2.03 -20.78 -8.54
CA GLN A 212 0.78 -20.84 -7.81
C GLN A 212 -0.13 -19.62 -8.10
N VAL A 213 0.46 -18.43 -8.26
CA VAL A 213 -0.25 -17.23 -8.72
C VAL A 213 -0.89 -17.49 -10.08
N THR A 214 -0.11 -17.99 -11.05
CA THR A 214 -0.64 -18.23 -12.40
C THR A 214 -1.75 -19.29 -12.41
N ASP A 215 -1.63 -20.33 -11.60
CA ASP A 215 -2.66 -21.37 -11.48
C ASP A 215 -3.97 -20.79 -10.97
N TYR A 216 -3.93 -19.92 -9.95
CA TYR A 216 -5.14 -19.25 -9.47
C TYR A 216 -5.75 -18.30 -10.51
N VAL A 217 -4.94 -17.55 -11.25
CA VAL A 217 -5.46 -16.72 -12.34
C VAL A 217 -6.17 -17.60 -13.38
N HIS A 218 -5.58 -18.75 -13.75
CA HIS A 218 -6.22 -19.69 -14.67
C HIS A 218 -7.55 -20.23 -14.13
N LEU A 219 -7.62 -20.60 -12.84
CA LEU A 219 -8.87 -21.04 -12.21
C LEU A 219 -9.95 -19.92 -12.27
N LEU A 220 -9.57 -18.69 -11.93
CA LEU A 220 -10.49 -17.55 -11.88
C LEU A 220 -11.03 -17.15 -13.27
N VAL A 221 -10.18 -17.17 -14.29
CA VAL A 221 -10.56 -16.73 -15.63
C VAL A 221 -11.26 -17.85 -16.40
N GLN A 222 -10.77 -19.09 -16.31
CA GLN A 222 -11.19 -20.16 -17.23
C GLN A 222 -12.20 -21.12 -16.60
N GLN A 223 -12.04 -21.42 -15.31
CA GLN A 223 -12.78 -22.50 -14.64
C GLN A 223 -13.92 -21.98 -13.77
N THR A 224 -13.85 -20.73 -13.32
CA THR A 224 -14.90 -20.11 -12.49
C THR A 224 -16.13 -19.73 -13.31
N ARG A 225 -17.32 -19.82 -12.69
CA ARG A 225 -18.60 -19.44 -13.28
C ARG A 225 -19.38 -18.47 -12.37
N PRO A 226 -19.69 -17.24 -12.82
CA PRO A 226 -19.21 -16.61 -14.06
C PRO A 226 -17.70 -16.40 -14.03
N SER A 227 -17.06 -16.39 -15.20
CA SER A 227 -15.62 -16.13 -15.32
C SER A 227 -15.27 -14.74 -14.78
N VAL A 228 -14.14 -14.62 -14.12
CA VAL A 228 -13.59 -13.33 -13.69
C VAL A 228 -12.85 -12.70 -14.87
N SER A 229 -13.11 -11.42 -15.15
CA SER A 229 -12.36 -10.68 -16.17
C SER A 229 -10.88 -10.55 -15.75
N PRO A 230 -9.91 -10.69 -16.66
CA PRO A 230 -8.50 -10.44 -16.35
C PRO A 230 -8.24 -9.08 -15.69
N ASP A 231 -8.88 -8.00 -16.17
CA ASP A 231 -8.76 -6.65 -15.55
C ASP A 231 -9.41 -6.55 -14.16
N ASP A 232 -10.32 -7.47 -13.80
CA ASP A 232 -10.90 -7.57 -12.45
C ASP A 232 -9.91 -8.22 -11.45
N ILE A 233 -8.74 -8.71 -11.90
CA ILE A 233 -7.72 -9.36 -11.08
C ILE A 233 -6.51 -8.44 -10.92
N GLY A 234 -6.04 -8.32 -9.68
CA GLY A 234 -4.77 -7.67 -9.34
C GLY A 234 -3.82 -8.61 -8.63
N ILE A 235 -2.55 -8.58 -9.00
CA ILE A 235 -1.50 -9.32 -8.32
C ILE A 235 -0.53 -8.32 -7.69
N ILE A 236 -0.35 -8.45 -6.39
CA ILE A 236 0.54 -7.61 -5.60
C ILE A 236 1.71 -8.45 -5.12
N THR A 237 2.93 -7.96 -5.33
CA THR A 237 4.14 -8.59 -4.82
C THR A 237 5.22 -7.55 -4.51
N PRO A 238 6.01 -7.72 -3.43
CA PRO A 238 7.05 -6.78 -3.05
C PRO A 238 8.20 -6.64 -4.04
N TYR A 239 8.53 -7.71 -4.76
CA TYR A 239 9.77 -7.77 -5.53
C TYR A 239 9.54 -7.54 -7.02
N ALA A 240 10.28 -6.60 -7.59
CA ALA A 240 10.21 -6.27 -9.01
C ALA A 240 10.48 -7.49 -9.92
N ARG A 241 11.42 -8.37 -9.54
CA ARG A 241 11.70 -9.60 -10.29
C ARG A 241 10.55 -10.60 -10.21
N GLN A 242 9.92 -10.79 -9.05
CA GLN A 242 8.71 -11.60 -8.95
C GLN A 242 7.60 -11.07 -9.85
N ALA A 243 7.34 -9.76 -9.81
CA ALA A 243 6.35 -9.12 -10.67
C ALA A 243 6.66 -9.34 -12.16
N GLN A 244 7.92 -9.22 -12.57
CA GLN A 244 8.34 -9.45 -13.95
C GLN A 244 8.14 -10.91 -14.39
N LYS A 245 8.47 -11.89 -13.53
CA LYS A 245 8.29 -13.32 -13.81
C LYS A 245 6.81 -13.66 -13.98
N ILE A 246 5.96 -13.20 -13.08
CA ILE A 246 4.50 -13.38 -13.15
C ILE A 246 3.94 -12.74 -14.43
N LYS A 247 4.30 -11.49 -14.75
CA LYS A 247 3.87 -10.82 -16.00
C LYS A 247 4.25 -11.62 -17.23
N THR A 248 5.47 -12.17 -17.25
CA THR A 248 5.96 -12.98 -18.38
C THR A 248 5.14 -14.26 -18.53
N ALA A 249 4.88 -14.96 -17.43
CA ALA A 249 4.08 -16.19 -17.45
C ALA A 249 2.63 -15.93 -17.89
N LEU A 250 2.00 -14.86 -17.39
CA LEU A 250 0.65 -14.47 -17.79
C LEU A 250 0.56 -14.06 -19.26
N ARG A 251 1.58 -13.38 -19.79
CA ARG A 251 1.65 -13.02 -21.21
C ARG A 251 1.72 -14.25 -22.12
N ILE A 252 2.44 -15.31 -21.71
CA ILE A 252 2.47 -16.58 -22.45
C ILE A 252 1.06 -17.20 -22.53
N SER A 253 0.25 -16.99 -21.51
CA SER A 253 -1.14 -17.45 -21.41
C SER A 253 -2.19 -16.49 -22.02
N ASN A 254 -1.77 -15.39 -22.67
CA ASN A 254 -2.65 -14.31 -23.17
C ASN A 254 -3.52 -13.66 -22.06
N LEU A 255 -2.94 -13.43 -20.89
CA LEU A 255 -3.57 -12.81 -19.72
C LEU A 255 -2.83 -11.54 -19.29
N ASP A 256 -2.26 -10.80 -20.23
CA ASP A 256 -1.48 -9.58 -19.99
C ASP A 256 -2.32 -8.40 -19.46
N GLU A 257 -3.65 -8.48 -19.55
CA GLU A 257 -4.60 -7.54 -18.93
C GLU A 257 -4.61 -7.60 -17.39
N VAL A 258 -4.15 -8.72 -16.79
CA VAL A 258 -4.05 -8.83 -15.34
C VAL A 258 -3.00 -7.86 -14.82
N LYS A 259 -3.41 -6.94 -13.94
CA LYS A 259 -2.49 -5.97 -13.37
C LYS A 259 -1.55 -6.63 -12.37
N VAL A 260 -0.24 -6.44 -12.54
CA VAL A 260 0.80 -6.94 -11.61
C VAL A 260 1.72 -5.79 -11.19
N GLY A 261 1.95 -5.62 -9.89
CA GLY A 261 2.78 -4.53 -9.36
C GLY A 261 3.03 -4.62 -7.86
N SER A 262 3.73 -3.61 -7.33
CA SER A 262 3.94 -3.45 -5.89
C SER A 262 2.71 -2.86 -5.20
N VAL A 263 2.69 -2.83 -3.87
CA VAL A 263 1.60 -2.20 -3.09
C VAL A 263 1.43 -0.73 -3.48
N GLU A 264 2.53 -0.01 -3.68
CA GLU A 264 2.57 1.39 -4.12
C GLU A 264 1.84 1.58 -5.47
N THR A 265 1.99 0.63 -6.40
CA THR A 265 1.32 0.67 -7.72
C THR A 265 -0.20 0.45 -7.63
N PHE A 266 -0.68 -0.10 -6.51
CA PHE A 266 -2.09 -0.39 -6.24
C PHE A 266 -2.75 0.61 -5.29
N GLN A 267 -2.02 1.60 -4.78
CA GLN A 267 -2.62 2.67 -3.98
C GLN A 267 -3.67 3.43 -4.79
N GLY A 268 -4.81 3.74 -4.15
CA GLY A 268 -5.97 4.36 -4.81
C GLY A 268 -6.71 3.46 -5.80
N GLN A 269 -6.24 2.22 -6.03
CA GLN A 269 -6.87 1.27 -6.94
C GLN A 269 -7.53 0.14 -6.18
N GLU A 270 -8.37 -0.61 -6.86
CA GLU A 270 -9.10 -1.75 -6.31
C GLU A 270 -9.33 -2.77 -7.42
N ARG A 271 -9.49 -4.04 -7.04
CA ARG A 271 -9.80 -5.14 -7.95
C ARG A 271 -10.81 -6.08 -7.32
N ARG A 272 -11.59 -6.76 -8.15
CA ARG A 272 -12.55 -7.75 -7.67
C ARG A 272 -11.82 -8.85 -6.90
N VAL A 273 -10.70 -9.30 -7.46
CA VAL A 273 -9.80 -10.28 -6.85
C VAL A 273 -8.43 -9.68 -6.67
N ILE A 274 -7.84 -9.90 -5.50
CA ILE A 274 -6.42 -9.64 -5.26
C ILE A 274 -5.72 -10.95 -4.89
N ILE A 275 -4.58 -11.19 -5.56
CA ILE A 275 -3.66 -12.26 -5.23
C ILE A 275 -2.37 -11.62 -4.71
N LEU A 276 -1.99 -11.92 -3.47
CA LEU A 276 -0.74 -11.48 -2.86
C LEU A 276 0.30 -12.60 -2.97
N SER A 277 1.44 -12.34 -3.58
CA SER A 277 2.64 -13.21 -3.51
C SER A 277 3.68 -12.53 -2.64
N THR A 278 3.97 -13.13 -1.48
CA THR A 278 4.81 -12.52 -0.45
C THR A 278 6.32 -12.72 -0.68
N VAL A 279 6.69 -13.75 -1.45
CA VAL A 279 8.09 -14.11 -1.78
C VAL A 279 8.91 -14.35 -0.51
N GLY A 280 8.45 -15.29 0.31
CA GLY A 280 9.18 -15.73 1.50
C GLY A 280 9.87 -17.07 1.26
N ALA A 281 11.09 -17.24 1.78
CA ALA A 281 11.73 -18.56 1.88
C ALA A 281 12.36 -18.75 3.26
N GLU A 282 12.39 -19.99 3.76
CA GLU A 282 12.96 -20.33 5.07
C GLU A 282 14.43 -19.91 5.22
N ASN A 283 15.21 -19.97 4.13
CA ASN A 283 16.61 -19.50 4.10
C ASN A 283 16.76 -18.00 4.40
N ASP A 284 15.70 -17.20 4.23
CA ASP A 284 15.71 -15.79 4.60
C ASP A 284 15.83 -15.62 6.12
N LEU A 285 15.36 -16.59 6.91
CA LEU A 285 15.45 -16.59 8.38
C LEU A 285 16.88 -16.80 8.89
N LEU A 286 17.78 -17.31 8.04
CA LEU A 286 19.15 -17.68 8.42
C LEU A 286 20.20 -16.66 7.98
N THR A 287 19.79 -15.55 7.33
CA THR A 287 20.70 -14.55 6.78
C THR A 287 20.45 -13.17 7.37
N SER A 288 21.49 -12.33 7.43
CA SER A 288 21.39 -10.91 7.82
C SER A 288 20.48 -10.09 6.88
N ASP A 289 20.08 -10.66 5.74
CA ASP A 289 19.07 -10.14 4.81
C ASP A 289 17.63 -10.21 5.37
N MET A 290 17.42 -10.85 6.52
CA MET A 290 16.17 -10.83 7.30
C MET A 290 15.61 -9.40 7.43
N LYS A 291 16.46 -8.40 7.67
CA LYS A 291 16.02 -7.01 7.86
C LYS A 291 15.41 -6.38 6.59
N TYR A 292 15.84 -6.83 5.41
CA TYR A 292 15.32 -6.35 4.12
C TYR A 292 14.04 -7.09 3.71
N ASN A 293 13.97 -8.41 3.89
CA ASN A 293 12.76 -9.19 3.58
C ASN A 293 11.61 -8.91 4.57
N LEU A 294 11.90 -8.72 5.87
CA LEU A 294 10.90 -8.22 6.82
C LEU A 294 10.45 -6.79 6.50
N GLY A 295 11.24 -5.96 5.81
CA GLY A 295 10.91 -4.56 5.59
C GLY A 295 9.61 -4.32 4.80
N PHE A 296 9.19 -5.29 3.98
CA PHE A 296 7.86 -5.29 3.36
C PHE A 296 6.83 -6.04 4.21
N VAL A 297 7.16 -7.25 4.67
CA VAL A 297 6.25 -8.11 5.43
C VAL A 297 5.81 -7.44 6.73
N ALA A 298 6.74 -6.88 7.51
CA ALA A 298 6.47 -6.24 8.80
C ALA A 298 5.98 -4.77 8.70
N ASN A 299 5.69 -4.26 7.51
CA ASN A 299 5.17 -2.89 7.36
C ASN A 299 3.63 -2.88 7.42
N GLU A 300 3.12 -2.41 8.57
CA GLU A 300 1.69 -2.31 8.87
C GLU A 300 0.88 -1.56 7.79
N LYS A 301 1.40 -0.43 7.28
CA LYS A 301 0.73 0.37 6.24
C LYS A 301 0.65 -0.36 4.90
N ARG A 302 1.72 -1.05 4.50
CA ARG A 302 1.75 -1.88 3.29
C ARG A 302 0.80 -3.06 3.39
N PHE A 303 0.78 -3.74 4.54
CA PHE A 303 -0.17 -4.81 4.81
C PHE A 303 -1.62 -4.30 4.67
N ASN A 304 -1.95 -3.20 5.35
CA ASN A 304 -3.28 -2.61 5.31
C ASN A 304 -3.71 -2.28 3.87
N VAL A 305 -2.84 -1.61 3.08
CA VAL A 305 -3.16 -1.33 1.67
C VAL A 305 -3.36 -2.62 0.89
N ALA A 306 -2.42 -3.58 0.96
CA ALA A 306 -2.43 -4.80 0.17
C ALA A 306 -3.73 -5.60 0.34
N ILE A 307 -4.16 -5.85 1.58
CA ILE A 307 -5.35 -6.68 1.85
C ILE A 307 -6.65 -5.94 1.55
N THR A 308 -6.68 -4.60 1.71
CA THR A 308 -7.88 -3.77 1.47
C THR A 308 -8.09 -3.40 -0.01
N ARG A 309 -7.26 -3.90 -0.93
CA ARG A 309 -7.46 -3.73 -2.38
C ARG A 309 -8.53 -4.66 -2.95
N ALA A 310 -8.82 -5.76 -2.26
CA ALA A 310 -9.74 -6.80 -2.70
C ALA A 310 -11.19 -6.42 -2.43
N LYS A 311 -12.06 -6.47 -3.45
CA LYS A 311 -13.51 -6.29 -3.25
C LYS A 311 -14.19 -7.57 -2.78
N SER A 312 -13.88 -8.69 -3.41
CA SER A 312 -14.73 -9.90 -3.34
C SER A 312 -13.96 -11.18 -3.03
N LEU A 313 -12.65 -11.21 -3.28
CA LEU A 313 -11.79 -12.34 -2.97
C LEU A 313 -10.34 -11.88 -2.75
N LEU A 314 -9.77 -12.32 -1.63
CA LEU A 314 -8.35 -12.15 -1.31
C LEU A 314 -7.69 -13.53 -1.27
N ILE A 315 -6.65 -13.73 -2.08
CA ILE A 315 -5.79 -14.92 -2.03
C ILE A 315 -4.40 -14.47 -1.58
N VAL A 316 -3.86 -15.07 -0.53
CA VAL A 316 -2.51 -14.83 -0.04
C VAL A 316 -1.69 -16.08 -0.27
N ILE A 317 -0.56 -15.94 -0.94
CA ILE A 317 0.38 -17.00 -1.25
C ILE A 317 1.70 -16.63 -0.60
N GLY A 318 2.20 -17.50 0.27
CA GLY A 318 3.41 -17.20 1.01
C GLY A 318 3.91 -18.32 1.89
N HIS A 319 5.13 -18.14 2.39
CA HIS A 319 5.76 -19.08 3.30
C HIS A 319 5.28 -18.84 4.74
N PRO A 320 4.60 -19.80 5.40
CA PRO A 320 4.01 -19.61 6.73
C PRO A 320 5.00 -19.13 7.78
N LYS A 321 6.16 -19.81 7.93
CA LYS A 321 7.15 -19.44 8.95
C LYS A 321 7.69 -18.01 8.80
N VAL A 322 7.97 -17.57 7.57
CA VAL A 322 8.45 -16.20 7.30
C VAL A 322 7.39 -15.18 7.65
N LEU A 323 6.14 -15.40 7.24
CA LEU A 323 5.03 -14.49 7.54
C LEU A 323 4.67 -14.48 9.03
N ALA A 324 4.81 -15.61 9.72
CA ALA A 324 4.56 -15.70 11.15
C ALA A 324 5.50 -14.79 11.96
N THR A 325 6.70 -14.46 11.46
CA THR A 325 7.63 -13.54 12.15
C THR A 325 7.00 -12.16 12.40
N ASP A 326 6.10 -11.71 11.53
CA ASP A 326 5.28 -10.53 11.80
C ASP A 326 4.08 -10.90 12.68
N ARG A 327 4.29 -10.75 13.99
CA ARG A 327 3.29 -11.02 15.03
C ARG A 327 2.11 -10.03 15.00
N LYS A 328 2.23 -8.90 14.30
CA LYS A 328 1.23 -7.81 14.36
C LYS A 328 0.17 -7.89 13.27
N CYS A 329 0.54 -8.24 12.04
CA CYS A 329 -0.39 -8.21 10.91
C CYS A 329 -0.57 -9.59 10.26
N TRP A 330 0.52 -10.20 9.79
CA TRP A 330 0.44 -11.47 9.06
C TRP A 330 0.06 -12.65 9.94
N LEU A 331 0.64 -12.76 11.15
CA LEU A 331 0.27 -13.84 12.06
C LEU A 331 -1.23 -13.82 12.42
N PRO A 332 -1.85 -12.69 12.81
CA PRO A 332 -3.30 -12.63 13.00
C PRO A 332 -4.11 -13.03 11.77
N LEU A 333 -3.68 -12.64 10.56
CA LEU A 333 -4.34 -13.06 9.31
C LEU A 333 -4.26 -14.57 9.10
N MET A 334 -3.10 -15.18 9.34
CA MET A 334 -2.89 -16.62 9.25
C MET A 334 -3.76 -17.36 10.28
N LYS A 335 -3.80 -16.90 11.53
CA LYS A 335 -4.66 -17.46 12.58
C LYS A 335 -6.14 -17.38 12.20
N LEU A 336 -6.58 -16.24 11.66
CA LEU A 336 -7.95 -16.09 11.17
C LEU A 336 -8.26 -17.08 10.04
N CYS A 337 -7.34 -17.28 9.09
CA CYS A 337 -7.54 -18.25 8.01
C CYS A 337 -7.61 -19.70 8.52
N LYS A 338 -6.77 -20.07 9.51
CA LYS A 338 -6.83 -21.38 10.18
C LYS A 338 -8.15 -21.58 10.95
N GLU A 339 -8.55 -20.62 11.77
CA GLU A 339 -9.82 -20.67 12.53
C GLU A 339 -11.03 -20.83 11.62
N LYS A 340 -11.00 -20.21 10.43
CA LYS A 340 -12.08 -20.31 9.43
C LYS A 340 -11.93 -21.48 8.47
N GLU A 341 -10.95 -22.35 8.67
CA GLU A 341 -10.67 -23.52 7.81
C GLU A 341 -10.44 -23.12 6.33
N SER A 342 -9.89 -21.92 6.09
CA SER A 342 -9.60 -21.38 4.76
C SER A 342 -8.11 -21.31 4.50
N TRP A 343 -7.51 -22.49 4.49
CA TRP A 343 -6.07 -22.71 4.35
C TRP A 343 -5.82 -23.84 3.35
N LEU A 344 -4.82 -23.67 2.48
CA LEU A 344 -4.33 -24.70 1.56
C LEU A 344 -2.80 -24.77 1.61
N GLY A 345 -2.24 -25.85 1.07
CA GLY A 345 -0.80 -26.12 1.07
C GLY A 345 -0.36 -26.86 2.33
N GLN A 346 0.93 -26.75 2.66
CA GLN A 346 1.49 -27.41 3.85
C GLN A 346 0.86 -26.85 5.13
N ASP A 347 0.69 -27.73 6.12
CA ASP A 347 0.24 -27.31 7.45
C ASP A 347 1.30 -26.46 8.15
N TRP A 348 0.87 -25.62 9.08
CA TRP A 348 1.77 -24.78 9.88
C TRP A 348 1.20 -24.71 11.29
N ASP A 349 2.02 -25.10 12.26
CA ASP A 349 1.73 -25.04 13.68
C ASP A 349 2.67 -24.02 14.35
N GLU A 350 2.12 -23.16 15.19
CA GLU A 350 2.86 -22.09 15.86
C GLU A 350 3.86 -22.64 16.89
N ASP A 351 3.56 -23.79 17.48
CA ASP A 351 4.35 -24.41 18.54
C ASP A 351 5.69 -24.97 18.04
N ASP A 352 5.74 -25.43 16.78
CA ASP A 352 6.97 -25.93 16.15
C ASP A 352 8.05 -24.84 16.08
N ASP A 353 7.65 -23.58 15.87
CA ASP A 353 8.56 -22.43 15.77
C ASP A 353 9.00 -21.86 17.15
N SER A 354 8.36 -22.28 18.26
CA SER A 354 8.71 -21.83 19.63
C SER A 354 9.85 -22.63 20.26
N SER A 355 10.03 -23.88 19.82
CA SER A 355 11.03 -24.82 20.32
C SER A 355 12.46 -24.54 19.81
N SER A 356 12.65 -23.74 18.76
CA SER A 356 13.96 -23.42 18.20
C SER A 356 14.62 -22.17 18.82
N SER A 357 13.96 -21.51 19.77
CA SER A 357 14.44 -20.26 20.40
C SER A 357 14.91 -20.39 21.85
N SER A 358 14.98 -21.60 22.41
CA SER A 358 15.28 -21.82 23.85
C SER A 358 16.63 -22.48 24.16
N GLU A 359 17.53 -22.65 23.19
CA GLU A 359 18.88 -23.17 23.43
C GLU A 359 19.90 -22.16 22.92
N ASP A 360 20.30 -21.21 23.77
CA ASP A 360 21.66 -20.64 23.85
C ASP A 360 21.68 -19.46 24.87
N GLU A 361 21.61 -19.79 26.16
CA GLU A 361 22.21 -18.96 27.20
C GLU A 361 23.19 -19.82 28.00
N SER A 362 24.47 -19.79 27.61
CA SER A 362 25.57 -20.07 28.53
C SER A 362 26.78 -19.19 28.23
N ASP A 363 26.95 -18.19 29.10
CA ASP A 363 28.17 -17.82 29.83
C ASP A 363 29.45 -17.42 29.04
N GLY A 364 29.97 -16.22 29.36
CA GLY A 364 31.42 -15.99 29.40
C GLY A 364 32.05 -14.82 28.64
N SER A 365 32.24 -13.71 29.37
CA SER A 365 33.42 -12.81 29.38
C SER A 365 33.65 -11.73 28.31
N GLU A 366 33.91 -10.53 28.84
CA GLU A 366 34.41 -9.32 28.19
C GLU A 366 35.84 -9.51 27.63
N THR A 367 36.10 -8.94 26.45
CA THR A 367 37.36 -8.25 26.14
C THR A 367 37.16 -7.19 25.05
N ASP A 368 37.65 -5.98 25.32
CA ASP A 368 37.85 -4.87 24.38
C ASP A 368 38.81 -5.23 23.24
N SER A 369 38.49 -4.80 22.01
CA SER A 369 39.51 -4.41 21.02
C SER A 369 38.94 -3.53 19.91
N GLU A 370 39.70 -2.48 19.60
CA GLU A 370 39.48 -1.45 18.60
C GLU A 370 39.49 -1.93 17.13
N THR A 371 38.77 -1.14 16.31
CA THR A 371 38.95 -0.88 14.86
C THR A 371 38.96 -2.05 13.88
N ASP A 372 37.96 -2.07 12.99
CA ASP A 372 38.26 -2.00 11.56
C ASP A 372 37.07 -1.47 10.75
N SER A 373 37.35 -0.42 9.98
CA SER A 373 36.46 0.15 8.98
C SER A 373 36.38 -0.78 7.78
N VAL A 374 35.21 -1.37 7.52
CA VAL A 374 34.95 -2.14 6.29
C VAL A 374 33.88 -1.46 5.45
N HIS A 375 34.25 -1.18 4.20
CA HIS A 375 33.44 -0.54 3.17
C HIS A 375 32.07 -1.21 2.99
N VAL A 376 31.01 -0.41 3.12
CA VAL A 376 29.64 -0.75 2.73
C VAL A 376 29.47 -0.51 1.24
N SER A 377 29.38 -1.58 0.47
CA SER A 377 29.05 -1.55 -0.97
C SER A 377 27.54 -1.36 -1.13
N GLN A 378 27.14 -0.15 -1.51
CA GLN A 378 25.76 0.28 -1.75
C GLN A 378 25.24 -0.29 -3.07
N ALA A 379 24.12 -1.02 -3.04
CA ALA A 379 23.34 -1.30 -4.25
C ALA A 379 22.36 -0.15 -4.47
N VAL A 380 22.62 0.62 -5.52
CA VAL A 380 21.84 1.77 -5.98
C VAL A 380 20.52 1.26 -6.57
N GLU A 381 19.38 1.69 -6.01
CA GLU A 381 18.10 1.70 -6.71
C GLU A 381 18.18 2.77 -7.82
N GLN A 382 18.60 2.36 -9.01
CA GLN A 382 18.46 3.16 -10.21
C GLN A 382 17.14 2.81 -10.89
N GLU A 383 16.08 3.53 -10.54
CA GLU A 383 14.93 3.67 -11.42
C GLU A 383 15.31 4.56 -12.60
N GLY A 384 15.63 3.93 -13.73
CA GLY A 384 15.68 4.60 -15.01
C GLY A 384 14.26 4.91 -15.49
N MET A 385 13.73 6.09 -15.17
CA MET A 385 12.69 6.71 -15.98
C MET A 385 13.30 7.07 -17.35
N GLY A 386 13.13 6.18 -18.31
CA GLY A 386 13.37 6.50 -19.72
C GLY A 386 12.33 7.52 -20.17
N TYR A 387 12.73 8.80 -20.19
CA TYR A 387 12.04 9.82 -20.98
C TYR A 387 12.11 9.38 -22.45
N ILE A 388 10.95 9.08 -23.03
CA ILE A 388 10.79 8.97 -24.47
C ILE A 388 10.89 10.40 -25.01
N ASN A 389 11.91 10.65 -25.84
CA ASN A 389 11.95 11.83 -26.72
C ASN A 389 10.88 11.73 -27.81
#